data_AF-A0AB34I5J9-F1
#
_entry.id   AF-A0AB34I5J9-F1
#
_cell.length_a   1.000
_cell.length_b   1.000
_cell.length_c   1.000
_cell.angle_alpha   90.00
_cell.angle_beta   90.00
_cell.angle_gamma   90.00
#
_symmetry.space_group_name_H-M   'P 1'
#
loop_
_entity.id
_entity.type
_entity.pdbx_description
1 polymer ?
#
loop_
_entity_poly.entity_id
_entity_poly.type
_entity_poly.pdbx_seq_one_letter_code
_entity_poly.pdbx_strand_id
1 'polypeptide(L)'
;MMLTFSDGVTRFLAQALRCLRHLCTGLGKETSHDCCETVKVLLCASREGLPVFVVAEEDFKFIQDEAYDAAQFLATSAGNQQALNFTRFLDRSGPPSRDVNSLDEKVALAFRHLKLPAEWNVLGTDATSHDGGPRETLMHFAARLGLLRLTWFLLQKPGGRGALSIHNQEGATPVSLALERGYHKLHRLLTE
;
A
#
# COMPACT_ATOMS: atom_id res chain seq x y z
N MET A 1 -4.51 46.86 6.20
CA MET A 1 -3.28 46.76 6.99
C MET A 1 -2.60 45.46 6.60
N MET A 2 -1.57 45.53 5.77
CA MET A 2 -0.83 44.36 5.29
C MET A 2 0.15 44.00 6.42
N LEU A 3 -0.12 42.93 7.15
CA LEU A 3 0.79 42.44 8.20
C LEU A 3 2.01 41.84 7.50
N THR A 4 3.13 42.57 7.50
CA THR A 4 4.42 42.06 7.05
C THR A 4 5.00 41.19 8.16
N PHE A 5 4.95 39.88 7.97
CA PHE A 5 5.55 38.92 8.89
C PHE A 5 7.06 38.83 8.65
N SER A 6 7.85 38.77 9.73
CA SER A 6 9.32 38.62 9.66
C SER A 6 9.70 37.24 9.12
N ASP A 7 10.89 37.13 8.51
CA ASP A 7 11.42 35.91 7.85
C ASP A 7 11.36 34.62 8.72
N GLY A 8 11.35 34.76 10.05
CA GLY A 8 11.19 33.64 10.97
C GLY A 8 9.79 33.01 10.94
N VAL A 9 8.75 33.84 10.80
CA VAL A 9 7.35 33.40 10.75
C VAL A 9 7.06 32.70 9.41
N THR A 10 7.62 33.19 8.31
CA THR A 10 7.49 32.57 6.98
C THR A 10 8.09 31.17 6.93
N ARG A 11 9.26 30.96 7.58
CA ARG A 11 9.87 29.63 7.73
C ARG A 11 9.06 28.71 8.64
N PHE A 12 8.52 29.25 9.73
CA PHE A 12 7.64 28.50 10.64
C PHE A 12 6.34 28.08 9.95
N LEU A 13 5.75 28.94 9.12
CA LEU A 13 4.57 28.66 8.30
C LEU A 13 4.85 27.59 7.22
N ALA A 14 5.97 27.69 6.51
CA ALA A 14 6.37 26.68 5.52
C ALA A 14 6.70 25.32 6.18
N GLN A 15 7.22 25.33 7.40
CA GLN A 15 7.44 24.11 8.19
C GLN A 15 6.13 23.56 8.74
N ALA A 16 5.22 24.41 9.23
CA ALA A 16 3.90 24.04 9.71
C ALA A 16 3.06 23.44 8.59
N LEU A 17 2.99 24.05 7.41
CA LEU A 17 2.31 23.52 6.23
C LEU A 17 2.92 22.19 5.75
N ARG A 18 4.25 22.03 5.82
CA ARG A 18 4.93 20.75 5.55
C ARG A 18 4.56 19.69 6.59
N CYS A 19 4.59 20.02 7.88
CA CYS A 19 4.15 19.13 8.95
C CYS A 19 2.68 18.76 8.83
N LEU A 20 1.83 19.70 8.40
CA LEU A 20 0.39 19.51 8.24
C LEU A 20 0.07 18.61 7.04
N ARG A 21 0.82 18.74 5.92
CA ARG A 21 0.80 17.76 4.82
C ARG A 21 1.18 16.34 5.29
N HIS A 22 2.18 16.21 6.17
CA HIS A 22 2.58 14.91 6.74
C HIS A 22 1.58 14.37 7.78
N LEU A 23 0.92 15.24 8.54
CA LEU A 23 -0.07 14.84 9.55
C LEU A 23 -1.38 14.40 8.88
N CYS A 24 -1.82 15.08 7.82
CA CYS A 24 -3.01 14.72 7.05
C CYS A 24 -2.87 13.39 6.30
N THR A 25 -1.66 13.01 5.87
CA THR A 25 -1.41 11.65 5.35
C THR A 25 -1.58 10.55 6.42
N GLY A 26 -1.64 10.90 7.71
CA GLY A 26 -1.90 9.97 8.82
C GLY A 26 -3.26 10.09 9.49
N LEU A 27 -4.02 11.17 9.23
CA LEU A 27 -5.31 11.47 9.88
C LEU A 27 -6.53 10.83 9.21
N GLY A 28 -6.37 10.19 8.04
CA GLY A 28 -7.46 9.51 7.33
C GLY A 28 -8.06 8.29 8.04
N LYS A 29 -7.77 8.07 9.33
CA LYS A 29 -8.29 6.96 10.13
C LYS A 29 -9.10 7.38 11.37
N GLU A 30 -9.17 8.67 11.71
CA GLU A 30 -9.78 9.11 12.98
C GLU A 30 -10.99 10.06 12.87
N THR A 31 -11.44 10.44 11.68
CA THR A 31 -12.71 11.17 11.52
C THR A 31 -13.76 10.29 10.88
N SER A 32 -14.95 10.23 11.49
CA SER A 32 -16.11 9.38 11.16
C SER A 32 -16.78 9.72 9.81
N HIS A 33 -15.99 9.97 8.76
CA HIS A 33 -16.46 10.25 7.41
C HIS A 33 -15.70 9.37 6.43
N ASP A 34 -16.32 8.27 6.02
CA ASP A 34 -15.82 7.31 5.03
C ASP A 34 -16.17 7.77 3.60
N CYS A 35 -16.21 9.08 3.36
CA CYS A 35 -16.60 9.69 2.09
C CYS A 35 -15.55 10.68 1.59
N CYS A 36 -15.35 10.74 0.27
CA CYS A 36 -14.43 11.68 -0.37
C CYS A 36 -14.90 13.12 -0.14
N GLU A 37 -14.30 13.82 0.81
CA GLU A 37 -14.60 15.21 1.14
C GLU A 37 -13.38 16.12 0.94
N THR A 38 -13.63 17.40 0.74
CA THR A 38 -12.58 18.42 0.76
C THR A 38 -12.62 19.07 2.14
N VAL A 39 -11.57 18.84 2.93
CA VAL A 39 -11.41 19.44 4.25
C VAL A 39 -10.49 20.64 4.14
N LYS A 40 -10.96 21.76 4.70
CA LYS A 40 -10.20 22.99 4.75
C LYS A 40 -9.45 23.03 6.07
N VAL A 41 -8.12 23.09 6.02
CA VAL A 41 -7.30 23.19 7.23
C VAL A 41 -6.81 24.63 7.40
N LEU A 42 -7.13 25.18 8.56
CA LEU A 42 -6.77 26.52 8.98
C LEU A 42 -5.63 26.45 9.99
N LEU A 43 -4.53 27.15 9.70
CA LEU A 43 -3.51 27.41 10.69
C LEU A 43 -3.84 28.71 11.41
N CYS A 44 -4.05 28.63 12.72
CA CYS A 44 -4.47 29.76 13.54
C CYS A 44 -3.37 30.19 14.54
N ALA A 45 -3.23 31.48 14.77
CA ALA A 45 -2.44 32.07 15.84
C ALA A 45 -3.38 32.64 16.92
N SER A 46 -3.08 32.36 18.17
CA SER A 46 -3.83 32.85 19.33
C SER A 46 -2.88 33.39 20.39
N ARG A 47 -3.31 34.42 21.11
CA ARG A 47 -2.61 34.99 22.28
C ARG A 47 -3.65 35.31 23.35
N GLU A 48 -3.34 35.06 24.62
CA GLU A 48 -4.25 35.32 25.73
C GLU A 48 -4.82 36.75 25.68
N GLY A 49 -6.14 36.85 25.80
CA GLY A 49 -6.89 38.11 25.76
C GLY A 49 -7.11 38.70 24.36
N LEU A 50 -6.64 38.05 23.29
CA LEU A 50 -6.83 38.49 21.90
C LEU A 50 -7.63 37.47 21.07
N PRO A 51 -8.29 37.92 19.99
CA PRO A 51 -8.97 37.03 19.05
C PRO A 51 -8.01 36.07 18.36
N VAL A 52 -8.51 34.90 17.96
CA VAL A 52 -7.77 33.94 17.13
C VAL A 52 -7.71 34.47 15.68
N PHE A 53 -6.51 34.48 15.09
CA PHE A 53 -6.29 34.90 13.71
C PHE A 53 -5.90 33.71 12.84
N VAL A 54 -6.54 33.56 11.68
CA VAL A 54 -6.11 32.60 10.66
C VAL A 54 -4.86 33.16 9.97
N VAL A 55 -3.77 32.40 9.98
CA VAL A 55 -2.47 32.77 9.42
C VAL A 55 -2.23 32.08 8.07
N ALA A 56 -2.81 30.89 7.87
CA ALA A 56 -2.80 30.20 6.59
C ALA A 56 -4.03 29.30 6.45
N GLU A 57 -4.42 29.03 5.22
CA GLU A 57 -5.52 28.15 4.83
C GLU A 57 -5.05 27.28 3.68
N GLU A 58 -5.36 25.99 3.73
CA GLU A 58 -5.14 25.06 2.64
C GLU A 58 -6.31 24.09 2.52
N ASP A 59 -6.70 23.80 1.29
CA ASP A 59 -7.71 22.80 0.98
C ASP A 59 -7.06 21.43 0.77
N PHE A 60 -7.51 20.44 1.52
CA PHE A 60 -7.09 19.06 1.40
C PHE A 60 -8.24 18.22 0.89
N LYS A 61 -8.00 17.49 -0.20
CA LYS A 61 -8.98 16.52 -0.70
C LYS A 61 -8.66 15.15 -0.12
N PHE A 62 -9.58 14.60 0.66
CA PHE A 62 -9.56 13.19 0.96
C PHE A 62 -9.97 12.43 -0.31
N ILE A 63 -9.04 11.63 -0.83
CA ILE A 63 -9.28 10.75 -1.97
C ILE A 63 -9.19 9.33 -1.40
N GLN A 64 -10.23 8.53 -1.58
CA GLN A 64 -10.18 7.12 -1.26
C GLN A 64 -9.04 6.48 -2.05
N ASP A 65 -8.04 5.96 -1.34
CA ASP A 65 -6.90 5.31 -1.96
C ASP A 65 -7.27 3.84 -2.22
N GLU A 66 -7.86 3.59 -3.39
CA GLU A 66 -8.22 2.24 -3.84
C GLU A 66 -7.03 1.26 -3.76
N ALA A 67 -5.79 1.75 -3.93
CA ALA A 67 -4.61 0.91 -3.81
C ALA A 67 -4.30 0.56 -2.35
N TYR A 68 -4.61 1.45 -1.41
CA TYR A 68 -4.56 1.17 0.03
C TYR A 68 -5.59 0.13 0.44
N ASP A 69 -6.84 0.30 0.00
CA ASP A 69 -7.92 -0.67 0.26
C ASP A 69 -7.58 -2.05 -0.33
N ALA A 70 -7.10 -2.07 -1.57
CA ALA A 70 -6.64 -3.30 -2.21
C ALA A 70 -5.45 -3.92 -1.46
N ALA A 71 -4.47 -3.14 -1.03
CA ALA A 71 -3.34 -3.64 -0.26
C ALA A 71 -3.79 -4.22 1.09
N GLN A 72 -4.74 -3.58 1.77
CA GLN A 72 -5.29 -4.07 3.03
C GLN A 72 -6.04 -5.40 2.83
N PHE A 73 -6.84 -5.49 1.76
CA PHE A 73 -7.52 -6.73 1.38
C PHE A 73 -6.52 -7.85 1.07
N LEU A 74 -5.48 -7.57 0.27
CA LEU A 74 -4.43 -8.51 -0.08
C LEU A 74 -3.63 -8.97 1.14
N ALA A 75 -3.28 -8.05 2.05
CA ALA A 75 -2.57 -8.35 3.29
C ALA A 75 -3.40 -9.23 4.22
N THR A 76 -4.71 -8.97 4.34
CA THR A 76 -5.64 -9.78 5.13
C THR A 76 -5.90 -11.15 4.48
N SER A 77 -5.78 -11.23 3.15
CA SER A 77 -5.94 -12.47 2.39
C SER A 77 -4.70 -13.37 2.43
N ALA A 78 -3.60 -12.96 3.06
CA ALA A 78 -2.43 -13.82 3.23
C ALA A 78 -2.83 -15.10 4.00
N GLY A 79 -2.75 -16.26 3.33
CA GLY A 79 -3.22 -17.54 3.88
C GLY A 79 -4.69 -17.87 3.62
N ASN A 80 -5.49 -16.94 3.08
CA ASN A 80 -6.88 -17.21 2.70
C ASN A 80 -6.95 -17.82 1.30
N GLN A 81 -7.07 -19.15 1.24
CA GLN A 81 -7.05 -19.88 -0.02
C GLN A 81 -8.24 -19.55 -0.94
N GLN A 82 -9.42 -19.24 -0.39
CA GLN A 82 -10.58 -18.86 -1.20
C GLN A 82 -10.35 -17.53 -1.92
N ALA A 83 -9.85 -16.52 -1.19
CA ALA A 83 -9.53 -15.21 -1.75
C ALA A 83 -8.40 -15.30 -2.79
N LEU A 84 -7.32 -16.01 -2.45
CA LEU A 84 -6.15 -16.13 -3.34
C LEU A 84 -6.44 -16.95 -4.60
N ASN A 85 -7.28 -17.99 -4.51
CA ASN A 85 -7.74 -18.73 -5.70
C ASN A 85 -8.51 -17.82 -6.68
N PHE A 86 -9.28 -16.85 -6.18
CA PHE A 86 -10.02 -15.94 -7.05
C PHE A 86 -9.09 -15.07 -7.90
N THR A 87 -7.89 -14.78 -7.42
CA THR A 87 -6.94 -13.93 -8.15
C THR A 87 -6.46 -14.54 -9.47
N ARG A 88 -6.59 -15.86 -9.64
CA ARG A 88 -6.26 -16.57 -10.89
C ARG A 88 -7.11 -16.11 -12.07
N PHE A 89 -8.30 -15.57 -11.81
CA PHE A 89 -9.19 -15.07 -12.85
C PHE A 89 -8.83 -13.66 -13.34
N LEU A 90 -7.99 -12.93 -12.60
CA LEU A 90 -7.54 -11.58 -12.99
C LEU A 90 -6.66 -11.58 -14.24
N ASP A 91 -6.10 -12.74 -14.60
CA ASP A 91 -5.37 -12.94 -15.86
C ASP A 91 -6.21 -12.65 -17.10
N ARG A 92 -7.53 -12.82 -17.04
CA ARG A 92 -8.42 -12.66 -18.20
C ARG A 92 -8.95 -11.24 -18.37
N SER A 93 -8.86 -10.42 -17.32
CA SER A 93 -9.34 -9.03 -17.29
C SER A 93 -8.22 -8.02 -17.08
N GLY A 94 -6.96 -8.46 -17.10
CA GLY A 94 -5.79 -7.65 -16.75
C GLY A 94 -5.67 -6.39 -17.61
N PRO A 95 -5.34 -5.23 -17.01
CA PRO A 95 -5.20 -3.99 -17.74
C PRO A 95 -3.93 -4.01 -18.62
N PRO A 96 -3.87 -3.19 -19.70
CA PRO A 96 -2.70 -3.13 -20.58
C PRO A 96 -1.40 -2.81 -19.82
N SER A 97 -0.25 -3.23 -20.37
CA SER A 97 1.06 -3.23 -19.68
C SER A 97 1.51 -1.91 -19.04
N ARG A 98 1.00 -0.75 -19.50
CA ARG A 98 1.30 0.55 -18.90
C ARG A 98 0.60 0.76 -17.55
N ASP A 99 -0.53 0.12 -17.33
CA ASP A 99 -1.30 0.25 -16.10
C ASP A 99 -0.72 -0.62 -14.97
N VAL A 100 -0.10 -1.75 -15.32
CA VAL A 100 0.51 -2.69 -14.37
C VAL A 100 1.64 -2.03 -13.58
N ASN A 101 2.51 -1.24 -14.22
CA ASN A 101 3.61 -0.57 -13.52
C ASN A 101 3.12 0.49 -12.53
N SER A 102 2.06 1.24 -12.88
CA SER A 102 1.46 2.21 -11.97
C SER A 102 0.72 1.52 -10.83
N LEU A 103 0.03 0.41 -11.12
CA LEU A 103 -0.66 -0.40 -10.12
C LEU A 103 0.34 -0.97 -9.12
N ASP A 104 1.42 -1.57 -9.60
CA ASP A 104 2.50 -2.12 -8.77
C ASP A 104 3.11 -1.04 -7.86
N GLU A 105 3.34 0.16 -8.38
CA GLU A 105 3.83 1.28 -7.58
C GLU A 105 2.88 1.67 -6.45
N LYS A 106 1.60 1.87 -6.77
CA LYS A 106 0.58 2.28 -5.79
C LYS A 106 0.36 1.20 -4.73
N VAL A 107 0.21 -0.06 -5.14
CA VAL A 107 -0.02 -1.19 -4.22
C VAL A 107 1.22 -1.44 -3.36
N ALA A 108 2.43 -1.43 -3.92
CA ALA A 108 3.65 -1.60 -3.14
C ALA A 108 3.86 -0.44 -2.14
N LEU A 109 3.54 0.79 -2.53
CA LEU A 109 3.58 1.94 -1.61
C LEU A 109 2.57 1.79 -0.48
N ALA A 110 1.33 1.40 -0.80
CA ALA A 110 0.31 1.12 0.20
C ALA A 110 0.77 0.03 1.20
N PHE A 111 1.32 -1.08 0.72
CA PHE A 111 1.88 -2.14 1.57
C PHE A 111 2.96 -1.65 2.54
N ARG A 112 3.77 -0.66 2.14
CA ARG A 112 4.78 -0.06 3.02
C ARG A 112 4.17 0.79 4.14
N HIS A 113 2.97 1.33 3.93
CA HIS A 113 2.26 2.16 4.91
C HIS A 113 1.26 1.36 5.75
N LEU A 114 0.92 0.13 5.36
CA LEU A 114 0.10 -0.76 6.17
C LEU A 114 0.77 -1.06 7.51
N LYS A 115 -0.01 -0.92 8.59
CA LYS A 115 0.35 -1.43 9.93
C LYS A 115 0.04 -2.92 9.98
N LEU A 116 0.95 -3.73 9.43
CA LEU A 116 0.82 -5.18 9.47
C LEU A 116 1.00 -5.68 10.93
N PRO A 117 0.21 -6.67 11.38
CA PRO A 117 0.42 -7.33 12.66
C PRO A 117 1.84 -7.90 12.79
N ALA A 118 2.34 -8.04 14.02
CA ALA A 118 3.71 -8.52 14.27
C ALA A 118 3.91 -9.96 13.77
N GLU A 119 2.85 -10.76 13.86
CA GLU A 119 2.73 -12.14 13.40
C GLU A 119 2.45 -12.28 11.90
N TRP A 120 2.29 -11.17 11.17
CA TRP A 120 1.96 -11.21 9.75
C TRP A 120 3.04 -11.91 8.93
N ASN A 121 2.60 -12.81 8.05
CA ASN A 121 3.45 -13.65 7.24
C ASN A 121 2.86 -13.76 5.82
N VAL A 122 3.72 -13.79 4.80
CA VAL A 122 3.31 -13.93 3.39
C VAL A 122 2.52 -15.22 3.15
N LEU A 123 2.78 -16.24 3.96
CA LEU A 123 2.09 -17.54 3.92
C LEU A 123 0.78 -17.56 4.72
N GLY A 124 0.50 -16.51 5.50
CA GLY A 124 -0.63 -16.44 6.43
C GLY A 124 -0.25 -16.73 7.88
N THR A 125 -1.15 -16.40 8.81
CA THR A 125 -0.94 -16.50 10.26
C THR A 125 -1.32 -17.88 10.83
N ASP A 126 -2.12 -18.67 10.11
CA ASP A 126 -2.63 -19.96 10.58
C ASP A 126 -1.67 -21.12 10.26
N ALA A 127 -0.78 -21.41 11.21
CA ALA A 127 0.17 -22.52 11.16
C ALA A 127 -0.50 -23.91 11.02
N THR A 128 -1.79 -24.03 11.35
CA THR A 128 -2.56 -25.28 11.30
C THR A 128 -3.08 -25.63 9.90
N SER A 129 -3.01 -24.70 8.94
CA SER A 129 -3.52 -24.90 7.57
C SER A 129 -2.47 -25.40 6.56
N HIS A 130 -1.20 -25.48 6.98
CA HIS A 130 -0.08 -25.78 6.10
C HIS A 130 0.24 -27.28 6.08
N ASP A 131 -0.66 -28.09 5.53
CA ASP A 131 -0.47 -29.54 5.28
C ASP A 131 0.62 -29.85 4.22
N GLY A 132 1.53 -28.92 3.96
CA GLY A 132 2.55 -29.03 2.90
C GLY A 132 1.99 -29.11 1.46
N GLY A 133 0.67 -29.24 1.30
CA GLY A 133 0.01 -29.44 0.02
C GLY A 133 -0.05 -28.19 -0.87
N PRO A 134 -0.44 -28.38 -2.15
CA PRO A 134 -0.48 -27.30 -3.11
C PRO A 134 -1.47 -26.19 -2.72
N ARG A 135 -1.05 -24.92 -2.82
CA ARG A 135 -1.87 -23.78 -2.45
C ARG A 135 -1.44 -22.50 -3.17
N GLU A 136 -2.38 -21.57 -3.32
CA GLU A 136 -2.04 -20.24 -3.82
C GLU A 136 -1.45 -19.41 -2.70
N THR A 137 -0.55 -18.50 -3.06
CA THR A 137 0.05 -17.57 -2.09
C THR A 137 0.00 -16.16 -2.65
N LEU A 138 0.17 -15.16 -1.78
CA LEU A 138 0.27 -13.78 -2.23
C LEU A 138 1.45 -13.57 -3.19
N MET A 139 2.48 -14.43 -3.12
CA MET A 139 3.60 -14.44 -4.05
C MET A 139 3.19 -14.93 -5.45
N HIS A 140 2.32 -15.94 -5.56
CA HIS A 140 1.76 -16.36 -6.84
C HIS A 140 0.96 -15.23 -7.49
N PHE A 141 0.14 -14.52 -6.71
CA PHE A 141 -0.60 -13.35 -7.17
C PHE A 141 0.34 -12.28 -7.75
N ALA A 142 1.38 -11.89 -7.02
CA ALA A 142 2.32 -10.88 -7.47
C ALA A 142 3.08 -11.32 -8.73
N ALA A 143 3.50 -12.58 -8.79
CA ALA A 143 4.20 -13.16 -9.93
C ALA A 143 3.33 -13.20 -11.20
N ARG A 144 2.07 -13.65 -11.05
CA ARG A 144 1.09 -13.77 -12.13
C ARG A 144 0.78 -12.43 -12.81
N LEU A 145 0.72 -11.37 -12.02
CA LEU A 145 0.44 -10.01 -12.52
C LEU A 145 1.70 -9.22 -12.89
N GLY A 146 2.90 -9.76 -12.69
CA GLY A 146 4.14 -9.04 -13.02
C GLY A 146 4.50 -7.90 -12.05
N LEU A 147 3.98 -7.93 -10.82
CA LEU A 147 4.13 -6.86 -9.83
C LEU A 147 5.51 -6.91 -9.16
N LEU A 148 6.50 -6.28 -9.81
CA LEU A 148 7.91 -6.35 -9.43
C LEU A 148 8.19 -5.75 -8.05
N ARG A 149 7.67 -4.54 -7.77
CA ARG A 149 7.90 -3.84 -6.50
C ARG A 149 7.18 -4.54 -5.35
N LEU A 150 5.96 -4.99 -5.57
CA LEU A 150 5.24 -5.79 -4.57
C LEU A 150 5.99 -7.08 -4.27
N THR A 151 6.46 -7.79 -5.30
CA THR A 151 7.26 -9.02 -5.11
C THR A 151 8.50 -8.75 -4.28
N TRP A 152 9.26 -7.70 -4.61
CA TRP A 152 10.43 -7.31 -3.85
C TRP A 152 10.08 -7.03 -2.38
N PHE A 153 8.99 -6.33 -2.11
CA PHE A 153 8.52 -6.08 -0.74
C PHE A 153 8.19 -7.40 -0.02
N LEU A 154 7.46 -8.32 -0.67
CA LEU A 154 7.07 -9.60 -0.07
C LEU A 154 8.27 -10.49 0.24
N LEU A 155 9.33 -10.47 -0.58
CA LEU A 155 10.56 -11.22 -0.32
C LEU A 155 11.25 -10.82 0.99
N GLN A 156 11.06 -9.57 1.44
CA GLN A 156 11.62 -9.04 2.69
C GLN A 156 10.75 -9.35 3.92
N LYS A 157 9.61 -10.02 3.73
CA LYS A 157 8.67 -10.35 4.81
C LYS A 157 8.79 -11.81 5.26
N PRO A 158 8.37 -12.12 6.50
CA PRO A 158 8.32 -13.50 6.97
C PRO A 158 7.58 -14.41 5.99
N GLY A 159 8.14 -15.59 5.70
CA GLY A 159 7.60 -16.56 4.75
C GLY A 159 7.71 -16.18 3.27
N GLY A 160 8.19 -14.98 2.92
CA GLY A 160 8.32 -14.53 1.53
C GLY A 160 9.19 -15.46 0.68
N ARG A 161 10.42 -15.74 1.14
CA ARG A 161 11.33 -16.69 0.47
C ARG A 161 10.77 -18.12 0.46
N GLY A 162 10.14 -18.55 1.54
CA GLY A 162 9.49 -19.87 1.63
C GLY A 162 8.32 -20.03 0.65
N ALA A 163 7.68 -18.94 0.24
CA ALA A 163 6.59 -18.98 -0.73
C ALA A 163 7.04 -19.35 -2.15
N LEU A 164 8.34 -19.21 -2.46
CA LEU A 164 8.88 -19.46 -3.80
C LEU A 164 8.88 -20.94 -4.18
N SER A 165 8.96 -21.84 -3.19
CA SER A 165 8.93 -23.29 -3.41
C SER A 165 7.54 -23.90 -3.32
N ILE A 166 6.52 -23.11 -2.98
CA ILE A 166 5.14 -23.60 -2.87
C ILE A 166 4.57 -23.74 -4.27
N HIS A 167 3.99 -24.90 -4.53
CA HIS A 167 3.26 -25.17 -5.76
C HIS A 167 1.79 -24.82 -5.54
N ASN A 168 1.14 -24.20 -6.51
CA ASN A 168 -0.30 -24.03 -6.52
C ASN A 168 -1.02 -25.28 -7.05
N GLN A 169 -2.36 -25.22 -7.16
CA GLN A 169 -3.19 -26.32 -7.66
C GLN A 169 -2.94 -26.67 -9.14
N GLU A 170 -2.27 -25.82 -9.91
CA GLU A 170 -1.81 -26.13 -11.28
C GLU A 170 -0.39 -26.73 -11.31
N GLY A 171 0.25 -26.88 -10.14
CA GLY A 171 1.66 -27.29 -10.05
C GLY A 171 2.65 -26.17 -10.40
N ALA A 172 2.20 -24.92 -10.53
CA ALA A 172 3.07 -23.78 -10.79
C ALA A 172 3.64 -23.22 -9.49
N THR A 173 4.87 -22.69 -9.55
CA THR A 173 5.47 -21.90 -8.47
C THR A 173 5.44 -20.42 -8.85
N PRO A 174 5.65 -19.47 -7.91
CA PRO A 174 5.78 -18.07 -8.29
C PRO A 174 6.90 -17.82 -9.31
N VAL A 175 7.98 -18.62 -9.23
CA VAL A 175 9.12 -18.55 -10.17
C VAL A 175 8.69 -19.00 -11.56
N SER A 176 8.01 -20.15 -11.68
CA SER A 176 7.58 -20.67 -12.99
C SER A 176 6.55 -19.75 -13.64
N LEU A 177 5.61 -19.19 -12.86
CA LEU A 177 4.64 -18.23 -13.37
C LEU A 177 5.31 -16.99 -13.98
N ALA A 178 6.32 -16.42 -13.30
CA ALA A 178 7.05 -15.27 -13.81
C ALA A 178 7.78 -15.58 -15.13
N LEU A 179 8.32 -16.80 -15.27
CA LEU A 179 8.99 -17.26 -16.48
C LEU A 179 8.00 -17.48 -17.63
N GLU A 180 6.93 -18.24 -17.38
CA GLU A 180 5.88 -18.58 -18.36
C GLU A 180 5.21 -17.33 -18.94
N ARG A 181 5.10 -16.27 -18.14
CA ARG A 181 4.53 -14.98 -18.55
C ARG A 181 5.52 -14.01 -19.19
N GLY A 182 6.80 -14.38 -19.28
CA GLY A 182 7.83 -13.53 -19.88
C GLY A 182 8.23 -12.33 -19.01
N TYR A 183 7.93 -12.33 -17.71
CA TYR A 183 8.35 -11.28 -16.79
C TYR A 183 9.82 -11.47 -16.38
N HIS A 184 10.75 -11.32 -17.32
CA HIS A 184 12.17 -11.66 -17.12
C HIS A 184 12.84 -10.94 -15.95
N LYS A 185 12.51 -9.67 -15.70
CA LYS A 185 13.03 -8.91 -14.55
C LYS A 185 12.57 -9.52 -13.22
N LEU A 186 11.30 -9.93 -13.17
CA LEU A 186 10.70 -10.56 -12.00
C LEU A 186 11.26 -11.95 -11.78
N HIS A 187 11.35 -12.76 -12.84
CA HIS A 187 11.97 -14.08 -12.77
C HIS A 187 13.41 -14.00 -12.25
N ARG A 188 14.20 -13.03 -12.72
CA ARG A 188 15.55 -12.81 -12.21
C ARG A 188 15.55 -12.49 -10.72
N LEU A 189 14.71 -11.54 -10.28
CA LEU A 189 14.56 -11.21 -8.86
C LEU A 189 14.20 -12.43 -8.00
N LEU A 190 13.39 -13.35 -8.52
CA LEU A 190 12.95 -14.55 -7.80
C LEU A 190 14.00 -15.68 -7.77
N THR A 191 15.02 -15.62 -8.62
CA THR A 191 16.08 -16.62 -8.75
C THR A 191 17.43 -16.17 -8.19
N GLU A 192 17.51 -14.92 -7.71
CA GLU A 192 18.61 -14.36 -6.92
C GLU A 192 18.48 -14.70 -5.43
#